data_AF-A0A2K0T457-F1
#
_entry.id   AF-A0A2K0T457-F1
#
_cell.length_a   1.000
_cell.length_b   1.000
_cell.length_c   1.000
_cell.angle_alpha   90.00
_cell.angle_beta   90.00
_cell.angle_gamma   90.00
#
_symmetry.space_group_name_H-M   'P 1'
#
loop_
_entity.id
_entity.type
_entity.pdbx_description
1 polymer ?
#
loop_
_entity_poly.entity_id
_entity_poly.type
_entity_poly.pdbx_seq_one_letter_code
_entity_poly.pdbx_strand_id
1 'polypeptide(L)'
;MTKVDQEIYLLLLKKGYFKVAENASDDPSNHPLYKDLETSPSWPKYVMLKAIYDQETFNQKLLVKLEIDLEPVFGSLEIKDFTSIYNRWHLEKRKREQEAETDDGEDIPRRVVQRESPKFTPAEKITVTTTHTQSSLLNARNAADLTLTPTCPLSTIAARVINIEEALSIQNALLRSRCDALETSVANLQRKIDSSHLNLVALLTAVLEKVGQSAEGIDAMRREFEC
;
A
#
# COMPACT_ATOMS: atom_id res chain seq x y z
N MET A 1 5.64 -14.02 -5.08
CA MET A 1 4.77 -14.23 -3.89
C MET A 1 4.26 -15.65 -3.92
N THR A 2 4.52 -16.41 -2.86
CA THR A 2 4.16 -17.84 -2.72
C THR A 2 2.78 -18.00 -2.07
N LYS A 3 2.22 -19.22 -2.06
CA LYS A 3 0.97 -19.51 -1.31
C LYS A 3 1.15 -19.32 0.20
N VAL A 4 2.32 -19.71 0.73
CA VAL A 4 2.68 -19.52 2.13
C VAL A 4 2.65 -18.04 2.49
N ASP A 5 3.19 -17.18 1.61
CA ASP A 5 3.16 -15.73 1.81
C ASP A 5 1.73 -15.20 1.91
N GLN A 6 0.83 -15.67 1.04
CA GLN A 6 -0.57 -15.26 1.01
C GLN A 6 -1.30 -15.66 2.30
N GLU A 7 -1.07 -16.87 2.80
CA GLU A 7 -1.66 -17.34 4.06
C GLU A 7 -1.19 -16.50 5.25
N ILE A 8 0.10 -16.13 5.27
CA ILE A 8 0.64 -15.23 6.29
C ILE A 8 -0.02 -13.86 6.19
N TYR A 9 -0.14 -13.25 5.00
CA TYR A 9 -0.86 -11.98 4.85
C TYR A 9 -2.29 -12.04 5.38
N LEU A 10 -3.04 -13.10 5.04
CA LEU A 10 -4.40 -13.28 5.54
C LEU A 10 -4.44 -13.40 7.07
N LEU A 11 -3.47 -14.09 7.67
CA LEU A 11 -3.34 -14.21 9.12
C LEU A 11 -3.03 -12.85 9.77
N LEU A 12 -2.09 -12.09 9.20
CA LEU A 12 -1.69 -10.77 9.69
C LEU A 12 -2.87 -9.78 9.66
N LEU A 13 -3.64 -9.80 8.57
CA LEU A 13 -4.85 -8.99 8.43
C LEU A 13 -5.92 -9.39 9.44
N LYS A 14 -6.20 -10.69 9.60
CA LYS A 14 -7.17 -11.20 10.59
C LYS A 14 -6.80 -10.83 12.02
N LYS A 15 -5.51 -10.85 12.36
CA LYS A 15 -5.01 -10.48 13.69
C LYS A 15 -4.92 -8.97 13.91
N GLY A 16 -5.15 -8.15 12.88
CA GLY A 16 -5.19 -6.69 13.02
C GLY A 16 -3.83 -6.02 13.13
N TYR A 17 -2.74 -6.67 12.69
CA TYR A 17 -1.39 -6.11 12.75
C TYR A 17 -1.18 -4.87 11.86
N PHE A 18 -2.16 -4.50 11.04
CA PHE A 18 -2.16 -3.25 10.27
C PHE A 18 -2.49 -2.02 11.13
N LYS A 19 -2.91 -2.21 12.38
CA LYS A 19 -3.23 -1.12 13.31
C LYS A 19 -1.97 -0.69 14.07
N VAL A 20 -1.63 0.59 13.95
CA VAL A 20 -0.57 1.21 14.74
C VAL A 20 -1.11 1.55 16.13
N ALA A 21 -0.50 0.98 17.17
CA ALA A 21 -0.74 1.43 18.53
C ALA A 21 -0.08 2.79 18.77
N GLU A 22 -0.65 3.62 19.64
CA GLU A 22 -0.19 5.01 19.88
C GLU A 22 1.30 5.08 20.26
N ASN A 23 1.77 4.13 21.07
CA ASN A 23 3.19 3.98 21.46
C ASN A 23 4.11 3.45 20.35
N ALA A 24 3.55 2.84 19.31
CA ALA A 24 4.27 2.35 18.15
C ALA A 24 4.25 3.36 16.99
N SER A 25 3.48 4.45 17.10
CA SER A 25 3.45 5.53 16.11
C SER A 25 4.78 6.29 16.08
N ASP A 26 5.32 6.60 17.25
CA ASP A 26 6.57 7.35 17.38
C ASP A 26 7.82 6.47 17.28
N ASP A 27 7.72 5.20 17.66
CA ASP A 27 8.82 4.24 17.60
C ASP A 27 8.32 2.89 17.07
N PRO A 28 8.60 2.59 15.78
CA PRO A 28 8.10 1.37 15.18
C PRO A 28 8.71 0.08 15.77
N SER A 29 9.76 0.16 16.58
CA SER A 29 10.32 -1.02 17.27
C SER A 29 9.38 -1.58 18.36
N ASN A 30 8.44 -0.75 18.83
CA ASN A 30 7.37 -1.15 19.73
C ASN A 30 6.27 -1.94 19.01
N HIS A 31 6.27 -1.98 17.67
CA HIS A 31 5.28 -2.72 16.91
C HIS A 31 5.47 -4.23 17.10
N PRO A 32 4.41 -5.00 17.40
CA PRO A 32 4.51 -6.45 17.57
C PRO A 32 5.18 -7.19 16.39
N LEU A 33 4.95 -6.73 15.16
CA LEU A 33 5.61 -7.29 13.97
C LEU A 33 7.12 -7.12 13.95
N TYR A 34 7.65 -6.06 14.58
CA TYR A 34 9.09 -5.81 14.61
C TYR A 34 9.79 -6.93 15.39
N LYS A 35 9.31 -7.25 16.59
CA LYS A 35 9.82 -8.37 17.41
C LYS A 35 9.61 -9.74 16.76
N ASP A 36 8.46 -9.92 16.10
CA ASP A 36 8.18 -11.15 15.36
C ASP A 36 9.12 -11.33 14.15
N LEU A 37 9.60 -10.24 13.54
CA LEU A 37 10.56 -10.28 12.44
C LEU A 37 11.98 -10.62 12.91
N GLU A 38 12.40 -10.12 14.08
CA GLU A 38 13.70 -10.47 14.68
C GLU A 38 13.80 -11.98 14.98
N THR A 39 12.69 -12.59 15.41
CA THR A 39 12.66 -14.00 15.82
C THR A 39 12.27 -14.97 14.70
N SER A 40 11.40 -14.54 13.78
CA SER A 40 10.87 -15.38 12.70
C SER A 40 10.67 -14.54 11.42
N PRO A 41 11.77 -14.27 10.70
CA PRO A 41 11.74 -13.42 9.53
C PRO A 41 10.86 -14.04 8.45
N SER A 42 9.93 -13.25 7.92
CA SER A 42 9.12 -13.64 6.77
C SER A 42 8.82 -12.42 5.93
N TRP A 43 8.87 -12.60 4.61
CA TRP A 43 8.65 -11.52 3.65
C TRP A 43 7.32 -10.76 3.88
N PRO A 44 6.19 -11.45 4.13
CA PRO A 44 4.91 -10.76 4.35
C PRO A 44 4.90 -9.84 5.56
N LYS A 45 5.58 -10.23 6.65
CA LYS A 45 5.68 -9.39 7.86
C LYS A 45 6.49 -8.13 7.58
N TYR A 46 7.61 -8.26 6.86
CA TYR A 46 8.47 -7.12 6.51
C TYR A 46 7.71 -6.13 5.63
N VAL A 47 7.08 -6.64 4.57
CA VAL A 47 6.29 -5.81 3.64
C VAL A 47 5.12 -5.12 4.35
N MET A 48 4.40 -5.83 5.22
CA MET A 48 3.30 -5.25 5.99
C MET A 48 3.82 -4.15 6.93
N LEU A 49 4.91 -4.41 7.66
CA LEU A 49 5.51 -3.42 8.55
C LEU A 49 5.96 -2.17 7.77
N LYS A 50 6.58 -2.35 6.61
CA LYS A 50 6.98 -1.26 5.70
C LYS A 50 5.80 -0.47 5.14
N ALA A 51 4.65 -1.10 4.95
CA ALA A 51 3.44 -0.43 4.45
C ALA A 51 2.69 0.35 5.53
N ILE A 52 2.88 0.01 6.80
CA ILE A 52 2.20 0.66 7.94
C ILE A 52 2.85 2.01 8.28
N TYR A 53 4.18 2.09 8.17
CA TYR A 53 4.94 3.29 8.48
C TYR A 53 5.27 4.06 7.21
N ASP A 54 5.19 5.39 7.28
CA ASP A 54 5.66 6.25 6.20
C ASP A 54 7.17 6.12 6.02
N GLN A 55 7.64 6.39 4.82
CA GLN A 55 9.03 6.10 4.44
C GLN A 55 10.04 6.91 5.25
N GLU A 56 9.70 8.11 5.74
CA GLU A 56 10.58 8.90 6.60
C GLU A 56 10.70 8.28 8.00
N THR A 57 9.58 7.95 8.65
CA THR A 57 9.57 7.30 9.97
C THR A 57 10.21 5.91 9.93
N PHE A 58 9.94 5.16 8.87
CA PHE A 58 10.51 3.84 8.65
C PHE A 58 12.04 3.94 8.51
N ASN A 59 12.54 4.78 7.59
CA ASN A 59 13.99 4.92 7.33
C ASN A 59 14.78 5.47 8.51
N GLN A 60 14.21 6.41 9.29
CA GLN A 60 14.96 7.08 10.36
C GLN A 60 15.06 6.25 11.65
N LYS A 61 14.03 5.46 11.99
CA LYS A 61 13.93 4.84 13.32
C LYS A 61 14.02 3.31 13.31
N LEU A 62 13.62 2.66 12.22
CA LEU A 62 13.45 1.21 12.21
C LEU A 62 14.56 0.46 11.50
N LEU A 63 15.16 1.07 10.48
CA LEU A 63 15.67 0.27 9.37
C LEU A 63 17.11 -0.15 9.45
N VAL A 64 18.01 0.62 10.04
CA VAL A 64 19.43 0.27 9.88
C VAL A 64 19.73 -1.10 10.49
N LYS A 65 19.25 -1.38 11.70
CA LYS A 65 19.56 -2.64 12.37
C LYS A 65 18.77 -3.82 11.80
N LEU A 66 17.46 -3.67 11.63
CA LEU A 66 16.60 -4.74 11.15
C LEU A 66 16.88 -5.07 9.68
N GLU A 67 17.14 -4.08 8.81
CA GLU A 67 17.45 -4.35 7.41
C GLU A 67 18.80 -5.05 7.23
N ILE A 68 19.81 -4.71 8.04
CA ILE A 68 21.09 -5.44 8.06
C ILE A 68 20.88 -6.92 8.35
N ASP A 69 19.97 -7.25 9.27
CA ASP A 69 19.70 -8.64 9.65
C ASP A 69 18.79 -9.37 8.63
N LEU A 70 17.92 -8.64 7.92
CA LEU A 70 16.96 -9.21 6.98
C LEU A 70 17.48 -9.32 5.54
N GLU A 71 18.37 -8.43 5.09
CA GLU A 71 18.93 -8.44 3.73
C GLU A 71 19.66 -9.76 3.40
N PRO A 72 20.46 -10.36 4.29
CA PRO A 72 21.06 -11.68 4.05
C PRO A 72 20.02 -12.80 3.95
N VAL A 73 18.88 -12.67 4.62
CA VAL A 73 17.82 -13.70 4.66
C VAL A 73 16.97 -13.66 3.39
N PHE A 74 16.66 -12.47 2.89
CA PHE A 74 15.78 -12.28 1.74
C PHE A 74 16.53 -12.00 0.43
N GLY A 75 17.83 -11.70 0.49
CA GLY A 75 18.68 -11.35 -0.64
C GLY A 75 18.48 -9.93 -1.17
N SER A 76 17.24 -9.42 -1.15
CA SER A 76 16.92 -8.03 -1.47
C SER A 76 15.70 -7.57 -0.67
N LEU A 77 15.77 -6.35 -0.15
CA LEU A 77 14.66 -5.69 0.57
C LEU A 77 13.88 -4.71 -0.32
N GLU A 78 14.18 -4.70 -1.62
CA GLU A 78 13.50 -3.83 -2.58
C GLU A 78 12.05 -4.32 -2.79
N ILE A 79 11.09 -3.48 -2.40
CA ILE A 79 9.68 -3.71 -2.69
C ILE A 79 9.33 -2.95 -3.96
N LYS A 80 9.08 -3.71 -5.04
CA LYS A 80 8.59 -3.13 -6.30
C LYS A 80 7.08 -3.00 -6.27
N ASP A 81 6.59 -1.78 -6.34
CA ASP A 81 5.15 -1.51 -6.46
C ASP A 81 4.70 -1.65 -7.92
N PHE A 82 3.92 -2.69 -8.19
CA PHE A 82 3.30 -2.94 -9.50
C PHE A 82 1.80 -2.62 -9.52
N THR A 83 1.27 -1.97 -8.49
CA THR A 83 -0.17 -1.68 -8.34
C THR A 83 -0.68 -0.83 -9.50
N SER A 84 0.10 0.16 -9.94
CA SER A 84 -0.24 1.01 -11.09
C SER A 84 -0.33 0.21 -12.40
N ILE A 85 0.59 -0.73 -12.62
CA ILE A 85 0.61 -1.60 -13.80
C ILE A 85 -0.59 -2.55 -13.79
N TYR A 86 -0.86 -3.16 -12.63
CA TYR A 86 -2.00 -4.04 -12.44
C TYR A 86 -3.33 -3.30 -12.70
N ASN A 87 -3.51 -2.12 -12.10
CA ASN A 87 -4.71 -1.32 -12.27
C ASN A 87 -4.92 -0.90 -13.73
N ARG A 88 -3.86 -0.47 -14.41
CA ARG A 88 -3.91 -0.11 -15.84
C ARG A 88 -4.34 -1.30 -16.70
N TRP A 89 -3.72 -2.46 -16.52
CA TRP A 89 -4.06 -3.67 -17.28
C TRP A 89 -5.52 -4.10 -17.05
N HIS A 90 -6.00 -4.04 -15.81
CA HIS A 90 -7.40 -4.37 -15.50
C HIS A 90 -8.40 -3.35 -16.04
N LEU A 91 -8.02 -2.07 -16.13
CA LEU A 91 -8.84 -1.03 -16.75
C LEU A 91 -8.93 -1.27 -18.26
N GLU A 92 -7.81 -1.54 -18.92
CA GLU A 92 -7.75 -1.86 -20.35
C GLU A 92 -8.50 -3.15 -20.69
N LYS A 93 -8.40 -4.17 -19.83
CA LYS A 93 -9.16 -5.42 -19.98
C LYS A 93 -10.66 -5.16 -19.94
N ARG A 94 -11.15 -4.40 -18.95
CA ARG A 94 -12.58 -4.03 -18.86
C ARG A 94 -13.04 -3.19 -20.05
N LYS A 95 -12.19 -2.29 -20.55
CA LYS A 95 -12.48 -1.48 -21.75
C LYS A 95 -12.63 -2.36 -23.00
N ARG A 96 -11.74 -3.34 -23.19
CA ARG A 96 -11.84 -4.32 -24.28
C ARG A 96 -13.07 -5.22 -24.18
N GLU A 97 -13.44 -5.65 -22.97
CA GLU A 97 -14.65 -6.43 -22.74
C GLU A 97 -15.93 -5.62 -23.04
N GLN A 98 -15.94 -4.31 -22.74
CA GLN A 98 -17.05 -3.42 -23.09
C GLN A 98 -17.12 -3.13 -24.60
N GLU A 99 -15.98 -2.92 -25.26
CA GLU A 99 -15.93 -2.66 -26.71
C GLU A 99 -16.36 -3.90 -27.52
N ALA A 100 -16.00 -5.11 -27.06
CA ALA A 100 -16.46 -6.37 -27.64
C ALA A 100 -17.97 -6.64 -27.43
N GLU A 101 -18.60 -6.01 -26.43
CA GLU A 101 -20.05 -6.11 -26.20
C GLU A 101 -20.86 -5.15 -27.08
N THR A 102 -20.19 -4.18 -27.72
CA THR A 102 -20.82 -3.15 -28.57
C THR A 102 -20.63 -3.35 -30.07
N ASP A 103 -19.84 -4.33 -30.51
CA ASP A 103 -19.50 -4.56 -31.93
C ASP A 103 -20.36 -5.63 -32.63
N ASP A 104 -21.17 -6.40 -31.91
CA ASP A 104 -22.12 -7.35 -32.52
C ASP A 104 -23.48 -6.69 -32.74
N GLY A 105 -23.46 -5.72 -33.65
CA GLY A 105 -24.63 -5.06 -34.22
C GLY A 105 -25.10 -5.65 -35.53
N GLU A 106 -24.96 -6.97 -35.78
CA GLU A 106 -25.75 -7.68 -36.81
C GLU A 106 -26.16 -9.10 -36.35
N ASP A 107 -27.48 -9.29 -36.26
CA ASP A 107 -28.27 -10.53 -36.29
C ASP A 107 -27.67 -11.84 -35.72
N ILE A 108 -27.83 -12.07 -34.40
CA ILE A 108 -27.86 -13.42 -33.82
C ILE A 108 -28.99 -13.51 -32.76
N PRO A 109 -29.83 -14.57 -32.75
CA PRO A 109 -30.98 -14.66 -31.84
C PRO A 109 -30.53 -14.75 -30.37
N ARG A 110 -31.06 -13.86 -29.54
CA ARG A 110 -30.82 -13.79 -28.09
C ARG A 110 -31.12 -15.12 -27.41
N ARG A 111 -30.08 -15.89 -27.05
CA ARG A 111 -30.21 -16.96 -26.05
C ARG A 111 -30.12 -16.30 -24.67
N VAL A 112 -31.26 -15.98 -24.10
CA VAL A 112 -31.38 -15.53 -22.71
C VAL A 112 -30.86 -16.64 -21.80
N VAL A 113 -29.61 -16.55 -21.36
CA VAL A 113 -29.13 -17.31 -20.21
C VAL A 113 -29.61 -16.55 -18.97
N GLN A 114 -30.74 -16.97 -18.41
CA GLN A 114 -31.14 -16.54 -17.08
C GLN A 114 -30.00 -16.90 -16.12
N ARG A 115 -29.37 -15.89 -15.51
CA ARG A 115 -28.56 -16.08 -14.31
C ARG A 115 -29.51 -16.49 -13.18
N GLU A 116 -29.74 -17.79 -13.01
CA GLU A 116 -30.24 -18.27 -11.74
C GLU A 116 -29.19 -17.97 -10.67
N SER A 117 -29.63 -17.25 -9.63
CA SER A 117 -28.83 -17.02 -8.43
C SER A 117 -28.59 -18.37 -7.72
N PRO A 118 -27.39 -18.67 -7.21
CA PRO A 118 -27.16 -19.95 -6.53
C PRO A 118 -28.07 -20.05 -5.30
N LYS A 119 -29.00 -21.01 -5.32
CA LYS A 119 -29.74 -21.44 -4.12
C LYS A 119 -28.75 -22.06 -3.15
N PHE A 120 -28.60 -21.46 -1.98
CA PHE A 120 -27.96 -22.09 -0.83
C PHE A 120 -28.82 -23.27 -0.36
N THR A 121 -28.29 -24.48 -0.44
CA THR A 121 -28.78 -25.65 0.32
C THR A 121 -27.76 -25.98 1.42
N PRO A 122 -28.18 -26.18 2.68
CA PRO A 122 -27.26 -26.38 3.79
C PRO A 122 -26.82 -27.85 3.95
N ALA A 123 -25.53 -27.99 4.24
CA ALA A 123 -24.82 -29.08 4.92
C ALA A 123 -24.95 -30.51 4.37
N GLU A 124 -23.84 -31.02 3.83
CA GLU A 124 -23.57 -32.45 3.84
C GLU A 124 -22.20 -32.71 4.49
N LYS A 125 -22.26 -33.55 5.52
CA LYS A 125 -21.22 -33.92 6.46
C LYS A 125 -20.29 -34.93 5.78
N ILE A 126 -19.14 -34.49 5.27
CA ILE A 126 -18.13 -35.42 4.75
C ILE A 126 -17.16 -35.76 5.89
N THR A 127 -17.40 -36.92 6.49
CA THR A 127 -16.43 -37.64 7.33
C THR A 127 -15.31 -38.14 6.41
N VAL A 128 -14.07 -37.68 6.61
CA VAL A 128 -12.89 -38.30 5.99
C VAL A 128 -11.99 -38.86 7.07
N THR A 129 -12.05 -40.18 7.19
CA THR A 129 -11.12 -41.03 7.93
C THR A 129 -9.90 -41.28 7.05
N THR A 130 -8.68 -40.97 7.51
CA THR A 130 -7.48 -41.66 7.02
C THR A 130 -6.32 -41.58 8.01
N THR A 131 -6.10 -42.74 8.64
CA THR A 131 -4.82 -43.42 8.92
C THR A 131 -3.69 -42.67 9.63
N HIS A 132 -3.59 -43.03 10.91
CA HIS A 132 -2.44 -43.00 11.79
C HIS A 132 -1.31 -43.90 11.25
N THR A 133 -0.10 -43.37 11.07
CA THR A 133 1.14 -44.15 11.06
C THR A 133 2.04 -43.60 12.16
N GLN A 134 2.23 -44.42 13.19
CA GLN A 134 3.20 -44.18 14.27
C GLN A 134 4.62 -44.38 13.73
N SER A 135 5.50 -43.43 14.02
CA SER A 135 6.91 -43.72 14.28
C SER A 135 7.31 -43.04 15.59
N SER A 136 7.96 -43.83 16.43
CA SER A 136 8.08 -43.72 17.88
C SER A 136 9.31 -42.89 18.32
N LEU A 137 9.12 -42.18 19.44
CA LEU A 137 10.04 -41.89 20.55
C LEU A 137 11.50 -41.45 20.27
N LEU A 138 11.84 -40.23 20.74
CA LEU A 138 12.76 -40.08 21.87
C LEU A 138 12.75 -38.66 22.49
N ASN A 139 12.58 -38.67 23.82
CA ASN A 139 12.99 -37.69 24.84
C ASN A 139 12.15 -36.44 25.13
N ALA A 140 11.26 -36.66 26.11
CA ALA A 140 10.78 -35.66 27.07
C ALA A 140 11.91 -35.13 27.97
N ARG A 141 11.88 -33.81 28.25
CA ARG A 141 11.98 -33.22 29.61
C ARG A 141 12.04 -31.70 29.52
N ASN A 142 10.94 -31.03 29.89
CA ASN A 142 10.87 -30.20 31.11
C ASN A 142 9.59 -29.37 31.07
N ALA A 143 8.64 -29.80 31.90
CA ALA A 143 7.57 -28.95 32.39
C ALA A 143 8.17 -27.97 33.40
N ALA A 144 7.93 -26.68 33.20
CA ALA A 144 8.01 -25.67 34.24
C ALA A 144 6.78 -24.77 34.09
N ASP A 145 5.80 -25.12 34.91
CA ASP A 145 4.82 -24.28 35.58
C ASP A 145 5.00 -22.76 35.40
N LEU A 146 4.00 -22.11 34.81
CA LEU A 146 3.86 -20.64 34.80
C LEU A 146 2.38 -20.30 34.95
N THR A 147 1.82 -20.61 36.12
CA THR A 147 0.68 -19.88 36.66
C THR A 147 1.09 -18.44 36.93
N LEU A 148 0.61 -17.50 36.11
CA LEU A 148 0.55 -16.08 36.47
C LEU A 148 -0.90 -15.61 36.38
N THR A 149 -1.44 -15.34 37.56
CA THR A 149 -2.71 -14.65 37.86
C THR A 149 -2.86 -13.32 37.12
N PRO A 150 -4.07 -12.95 36.66
CA PRO A 150 -4.33 -11.63 36.10
C PRO A 150 -4.80 -10.68 37.21
N THR A 151 -4.06 -9.59 37.44
CA THR A 151 -4.59 -8.46 38.22
C THR A 151 -4.16 -7.15 37.59
N CYS A 152 -5.02 -6.60 36.73
CA CYS A 152 -5.08 -5.17 36.45
C CYS A 152 -6.57 -4.78 36.36
N PRO A 153 -7.00 -3.67 36.98
CA PRO A 153 -8.41 -3.29 37.02
C PRO A 153 -8.88 -2.86 35.64
N LEU A 154 -9.88 -3.58 35.14
CA LEU A 154 -10.59 -3.30 33.90
C LEU A 154 -11.41 -2.02 34.10
N SER A 155 -10.95 -0.87 33.59
CA SER A 155 -11.85 0.26 33.36
C SER A 155 -12.78 -0.15 32.22
N THR A 156 -13.99 -0.56 32.56
CA THR A 156 -15.04 -0.89 31.59
C THR A 156 -15.47 0.40 30.86
N ILE A 157 -14.72 0.81 29.85
CA ILE A 157 -15.26 1.67 28.81
C ILE A 157 -16.15 0.75 28.00
N ALA A 158 -17.46 0.91 28.16
CA ALA A 158 -18.43 0.19 27.34
C ALA A 158 -18.13 0.47 25.87
N ALA A 159 -17.54 -0.51 25.18
CA ALA A 159 -17.32 -0.45 23.75
C ALA A 159 -18.69 -0.43 23.09
N ARG A 160 -19.11 0.75 22.61
CA ARG A 160 -20.34 0.90 21.83
C ARG A 160 -20.20 0.01 20.60
N VAL A 161 -21.05 -1.00 20.48
CA VAL A 161 -21.10 -1.86 19.30
C VAL A 161 -21.67 -1.02 18.17
N ILE A 162 -20.79 -0.50 17.31
CA ILE A 162 -21.16 0.29 16.13
C ILE A 162 -21.72 -0.68 15.09
N ASN A 163 -22.92 -0.42 14.58
CA ASN A 163 -23.49 -1.19 13.48
C ASN A 163 -22.57 -1.06 12.24
N ILE A 164 -22.48 -2.12 11.43
CA ILE A 164 -21.70 -2.14 10.18
C ILE A 164 -22.06 -0.95 9.28
N GLU A 165 -23.33 -0.55 9.24
CA GLU A 165 -23.80 0.59 8.45
C GLU A 165 -23.26 1.94 8.97
N GLU A 166 -23.17 2.12 10.29
CA GLU A 166 -22.58 3.31 10.93
C GLU A 166 -21.05 3.34 10.71
N ALA A 167 -20.38 2.18 10.76
CA ALA A 167 -18.95 2.06 10.48
C ALA A 167 -18.61 2.40 9.01
N LEU A 168 -19.41 1.93 8.05
CA LEU A 168 -19.26 2.25 6.63
C LEU A 168 -19.52 3.74 6.36
N SER A 169 -20.51 4.33 7.03
CA SER A 169 -20.79 5.78 6.94
C SER A 169 -19.60 6.62 7.41
N ILE A 170 -19.01 6.27 8.55
CA ILE A 170 -17.83 6.96 9.10
C ILE A 170 -16.63 6.83 8.16
N GLN A 171 -16.38 5.64 7.61
CA GLN A 171 -15.29 5.44 6.66
C GLN A 171 -15.49 6.25 5.37
N ASN A 172 -16.71 6.30 4.84
CA ASN A 172 -17.02 7.12 3.66
C ASN A 172 -16.87 8.61 3.91
N ALA A 173 -17.28 9.10 5.08
CA ALA A 173 -17.09 10.50 5.48
C ALA A 173 -15.60 10.86 5.59
N LEU A 174 -14.80 9.97 6.19
CA LEU A 174 -13.35 10.14 6.28
C LEU A 174 -12.68 10.11 4.90
N LEU A 175 -13.10 9.19 4.03
CA LEU A 175 -12.56 9.08 2.68
C LEU A 175 -12.84 10.36 1.88
N ARG A 176 -14.07 10.89 1.94
CA ARG A 176 -14.43 12.17 1.31
C ARG A 176 -13.58 13.32 1.83
N SER A 177 -13.45 13.45 3.14
CA SER A 177 -12.60 14.50 3.74
C SER A 177 -11.15 14.41 3.26
N ARG A 178 -10.60 13.21 3.12
CA ARG A 178 -9.24 13.02 2.57
C ARG A 178 -9.16 13.36 1.08
N CYS A 179 -10.19 13.02 0.29
CA CYS A 179 -10.26 13.41 -1.11
C CYS A 179 -10.31 14.93 -1.27
N ASP A 180 -11.14 15.64 -0.50
CA ASP A 180 -11.25 17.10 -0.54
C ASP A 180 -9.94 17.78 -0.14
N ALA A 181 -9.26 17.26 0.88
CA ALA A 181 -7.95 17.75 1.30
C ALA A 181 -6.88 17.52 0.22
N LEU A 182 -6.91 16.36 -0.44
CA LEU A 182 -5.99 16.03 -1.53
C LEU A 182 -6.23 16.94 -2.73
N GLU A 183 -7.48 17.18 -3.11
CA GLU A 183 -7.84 18.07 -4.22
C GLU A 183 -7.37 19.51 -3.95
N THR A 184 -7.53 19.99 -2.71
CA THR A 184 -7.02 21.30 -2.29
C THR A 184 -5.49 21.36 -2.38
N SER A 185 -4.80 20.30 -1.97
CA SER A 185 -3.34 20.20 -2.04
C SER A 185 -2.85 20.22 -3.50
N VAL A 186 -3.49 19.44 -4.38
CA VAL A 186 -3.18 19.41 -5.81
C VAL A 186 -3.39 20.78 -6.45
N ALA A 187 -4.51 21.46 -6.16
CA ALA A 187 -4.75 22.81 -6.66
C ALA A 187 -3.70 23.82 -6.17
N ASN A 188 -3.19 23.66 -4.95
CA ASN A 188 -2.13 24.51 -4.42
C ASN A 188 -0.77 24.24 -5.07
N LEU A 189 -0.44 22.96 -5.31
CA LEU A 189 0.77 22.59 -6.05
C LEU A 189 0.73 23.09 -7.48
N GLN A 190 -0.40 22.98 -8.16
CA GLN A 190 -0.57 23.50 -9.52
C GLN A 190 -0.30 25.01 -9.57
N ARG A 191 -0.87 25.79 -8.66
CA ARG A 191 -0.58 27.23 -8.56
C ARG A 191 0.90 27.55 -8.36
N LYS A 192 1.62 26.73 -7.57
CA LYS A 192 3.07 26.91 -7.37
C LYS A 192 3.86 26.60 -8.65
N ILE A 193 3.47 25.56 -9.39
CA ILE A 193 4.07 25.21 -10.67
C ILE A 193 3.86 26.34 -11.67
N ASP A 194 2.63 26.84 -11.80
CA ASP A 194 2.30 27.93 -12.73
C ASP A 194 3.08 29.21 -12.41
N SER A 195 3.20 29.55 -11.12
CA SER A 195 4.00 30.68 -10.67
C SER A 195 5.50 30.51 -10.96
N SER A 196 6.04 29.30 -10.73
CA SER A 196 7.44 28.99 -11.06
C SER A 196 7.71 29.08 -12.56
N HIS A 197 6.80 28.54 -13.38
CA HIS A 197 6.90 28.61 -14.84
C HIS A 197 6.87 30.06 -15.32
N LEU A 198 6.00 30.90 -14.77
CA LEU A 198 5.95 32.33 -15.11
C LEU A 198 7.26 33.05 -14.76
N ASN A 199 7.85 32.75 -13.60
CA ASN A 199 9.15 33.30 -13.20
C ASN A 199 10.28 32.85 -14.14
N LEU A 200 10.30 31.58 -14.55
CA LEU A 200 11.27 31.06 -15.50
C LEU A 200 11.15 31.76 -16.86
N VAL A 201 9.93 31.92 -17.38
CA VAL A 201 9.67 32.62 -18.65
C VAL A 201 10.14 34.08 -18.57
N ALA A 202 9.86 34.77 -17.46
CA ALA A 202 10.33 36.14 -17.27
C ALA A 202 11.87 36.23 -17.26
N LEU A 203 12.54 35.31 -16.57
CA LEU A 203 14.00 35.26 -16.52
C LEU A 203 14.61 34.98 -17.90
N LEU A 204 14.08 34.00 -18.63
CA LEU A 204 14.52 33.67 -19.99
C LEU A 204 14.33 34.85 -20.94
N THR A 205 13.20 35.56 -20.83
CA THR A 205 12.93 36.76 -21.63
C THR A 205 13.97 37.84 -21.37
N ALA A 206 14.29 38.12 -20.10
CA ALA A 206 15.31 39.09 -19.73
C ALA A 206 16.71 38.70 -20.22
N VAL A 207 17.06 37.41 -20.16
CA VAL A 207 18.34 36.90 -20.69
C VAL A 207 18.41 37.09 -22.21
N LEU A 208 17.34 36.75 -22.93
CA LEU A 208 17.29 36.92 -24.40
C LEU A 208 17.43 38.38 -24.81
N GLU A 209 16.78 39.30 -24.08
CA GLU A 209 16.92 40.73 -24.32
C GLU A 209 18.38 41.21 -24.13
N LYS A 210 19.05 40.73 -23.08
CA LYS A 210 20.46 41.04 -22.83
C LYS A 210 21.40 40.47 -23.89
N VAL A 211 21.14 39.25 -24.36
CA VAL A 211 21.89 38.65 -25.47
C VAL A 211 21.68 39.43 -26.76
N GLY A 212 20.46 39.87 -27.05
CA GLY A 212 20.15 40.73 -28.20
C GLY A 212 20.91 42.06 -28.17
N GLN A 213 20.88 42.76 -27.03
CA GLN A 213 21.64 44.00 -26.82
C GLN A 213 23.15 43.79 -27.00
N SER A 214 23.68 42.66 -26.53
CA SER A 214 25.09 42.32 -26.71
C SER A 214 25.44 42.02 -28.17
N ALA A 215 24.55 41.37 -28.92
CA ALA A 215 24.75 41.08 -30.34
C ALA A 215 24.77 42.38 -31.16
N GLU A 216 23.85 43.30 -30.90
CA GLU A 216 23.83 44.62 -31.53
C GLU A 216 25.12 45.41 -31.24
N GLY A 217 25.62 45.35 -30.01
CA GLY A 217 26.90 45.97 -29.62
C GLY A 217 28.09 45.37 -30.36
N ILE A 218 28.13 44.05 -30.54
CA ILE A 218 29.18 43.36 -31.31
C ILE A 218 29.13 43.74 -32.79
N ASP A 219 27.93 43.82 -33.37
CA ASP A 219 27.74 44.21 -34.77
C ASP A 219 28.03 45.69 -35.02
N ALA A 220 27.83 46.55 -34.02
CA ALA A 220 28.26 47.95 -34.07
C ALA A 220 29.79 48.05 -34.07
N MET A 221 30.48 47.36 -33.14
CA MET A 221 31.94 47.32 -33.10
C MET A 221 32.53 46.75 -34.39
N ARG A 222 31.96 45.66 -34.93
CA ARG A 222 32.39 45.06 -36.20
C ARG A 222 32.34 46.08 -37.35
N ARG A 223 31.24 46.84 -37.46
CA ARG A 223 31.09 47.87 -38.51
C ARG A 223 32.10 49.00 -38.38
N GLU A 224 32.51 49.36 -37.16
CA GLU A 224 33.58 50.33 -36.94
C GLU A 224 34.96 49.81 -37.38
N PHE A 225 35.21 48.50 -37.29
CA PHE A 225 36.47 47.90 -37.75
C PHE A 225 36.54 47.65 -39.27
N GLU A 226 35.40 47.58 -39.95
CA GLU A 226 35.30 47.35 -41.40
C GLU A 226 35.27 48.65 -42.24
N CYS A 227 35.33 49.83 -41.59
CA CYS A 227 35.45 51.16 -42.22
C CYS A 227 36.90 51.68 -42.11
#